data_AF-A0AAD5SH08-F1
#
_entry.id   AF-A0AAD5SH08-F1
#
_cell.length_a   1.000
_cell.length_b   1.000
_cell.length_c   1.000
_cell.angle_alpha   90.00
_cell.angle_beta   90.00
_cell.angle_gamma   90.00
#
_symmetry.space_group_name_H-M   'P 1'
#
loop_
_entity.id
_entity.type
_entity.pdbx_description
1 polymer ?
#
loop_
_entity_poly.entity_id
_entity_poly.type
_entity_poly.pdbx_seq_one_letter_code
_entity_poly.pdbx_strand_id
1 'polypeptide(L)'
;MSGEDPDFAKRDLWEHIDSEGTAEWKLCMQIMSIAEAASGKLAFNPFDLTKVWPHSEYPLVEVGKFVLNRNPENYHGDVEQTAFNPGSYVDGIEPSPDLLLNWRSFFYRDAQYHRLASANIHQIPVNCPFLAKYYSPASRDGNIRIDSNGGLDTHYQPHSYKSSPGPNLAQDQSPQPLMPWHQPVISRSSPFLHEEKESDYDQVRKLVTQVMKPEGKENLYRNTGLTLKLCTQPTIIRNYLAQCYAIAPEYAEGIL
;
A
#
# COMPACT_ATOMS: atom_id res chain seq x y z
N MET A 1 -22.33 -18.22 -0.34
CA MET A 1 -21.38 -17.58 0.59
C MET A 1 -21.86 -16.24 1.14
N SER A 2 -21.86 -15.11 0.42
CA SER A 2 -22.17 -13.79 1.06
C SER A 2 -23.54 -13.67 1.74
N GLY A 3 -24.55 -14.44 1.34
CA GLY A 3 -25.86 -14.50 2.01
C GLY A 3 -26.02 -15.65 3.03
N GLU A 4 -25.11 -16.62 3.02
CA GLU A 4 -25.14 -17.79 3.93
C GLU A 4 -24.23 -17.56 5.13
N ASP A 5 -23.04 -17.02 4.87
CA ASP A 5 -22.03 -16.67 5.86
C ASP A 5 -21.27 -15.40 5.40
N PRO A 6 -21.68 -14.21 5.86
CA PRO A 6 -21.00 -12.96 5.51
C PRO A 6 -19.62 -12.81 6.16
N ASP A 7 -19.30 -13.60 7.19
CA ASP A 7 -18.02 -13.56 7.91
C ASP A 7 -17.10 -14.73 7.54
N PHE A 8 -17.40 -15.46 6.47
CA PHE A 8 -16.70 -16.68 6.07
C PHE A 8 -15.18 -16.53 6.10
N ALA A 9 -14.61 -15.50 5.47
CA ALA A 9 -13.16 -15.31 5.43
C ALA A 9 -12.53 -15.02 6.81
N LYS A 10 -13.27 -14.33 7.70
CA LYS A 10 -12.81 -14.08 9.08
C LYS A 10 -12.86 -15.37 9.90
N ARG A 11 -13.96 -16.12 9.78
CA ARG A 11 -14.17 -17.40 10.45
C ARG A 11 -13.14 -18.44 10.03
N ASP A 12 -12.95 -18.59 8.72
CA ASP A 12 -11.98 -19.53 8.11
C ASP A 12 -10.56 -19.27 8.64
N LEU A 13 -10.10 -18.01 8.60
CA LEU A 13 -8.79 -17.66 9.14
C LEU A 13 -8.71 -17.88 10.66
N TRP A 14 -9.74 -17.50 11.41
CA TRP A 14 -9.77 -17.69 12.85
C TRP A 14 -9.67 -19.17 13.22
N GLU A 15 -10.55 -20.00 12.67
CA GLU A 15 -10.63 -21.46 12.95
C GLU A 15 -9.36 -22.18 12.50
N HIS A 16 -8.76 -21.77 11.37
CA HIS A 16 -7.48 -22.31 10.91
C HIS A 16 -6.36 -22.05 11.92
N ILE A 17 -6.25 -20.83 12.46
CA ILE A 17 -5.22 -20.49 13.45
C ILE A 17 -5.53 -21.10 14.84
N ASP A 18 -6.81 -21.15 15.23
CA ASP A 18 -7.24 -21.71 16.53
C ASP A 18 -7.02 -23.23 16.60
N SER A 19 -7.09 -23.91 15.46
CA SER A 19 -6.76 -25.34 15.31
C SER A 19 -5.25 -25.62 15.16
N GLU A 20 -4.40 -24.73 15.69
CA GLU A 20 -2.93 -24.79 15.62
C GLU A 20 -2.35 -24.72 14.19
N GLY A 21 -3.15 -24.32 13.20
CA GLY A 21 -2.69 -24.05 11.85
C GLY A 21 -1.89 -22.74 11.75
N THR A 22 -1.14 -22.60 10.66
CA THR A 22 -0.47 -21.34 10.30
C THR A 22 -0.80 -20.96 8.86
N ALA A 23 -0.83 -19.66 8.58
CA ALA A 23 -0.91 -19.14 7.22
C ALA A 23 0.42 -18.48 6.86
N GLU A 24 1.01 -18.89 5.74
CA GLU A 24 2.38 -18.51 5.36
C GLU A 24 2.44 -17.87 3.98
N TRP A 25 3.24 -16.81 3.85
CA TRP A 25 3.53 -16.15 2.59
C TRP A 25 5.04 -16.04 2.39
N LYS A 26 5.50 -16.31 1.17
CA LYS A 26 6.86 -16.03 0.76
C LYS A 26 6.98 -14.54 0.41
N LEU A 27 7.90 -13.85 1.07
CA LEU A 27 8.26 -12.48 0.75
C LEU A 27 9.31 -12.47 -0.36
N CYS A 28 8.96 -11.87 -1.50
CA CYS A 28 9.88 -11.64 -2.61
C CYS A 28 9.93 -10.15 -2.97
N MET A 29 11.02 -9.73 -3.61
CA MET A 29 11.20 -8.38 -4.16
C MET A 29 11.67 -8.44 -5.61
N GLN A 30 11.24 -7.47 -6.42
CA GLN A 30 11.89 -7.16 -7.69
C GLN A 30 12.86 -6.00 -7.45
N ILE A 31 14.04 -6.06 -8.05
CA ILE A 31 15.10 -5.07 -7.82
C ILE A 31 15.43 -4.40 -9.15
N MET A 32 15.31 -3.07 -9.19
CA MET A 32 15.67 -2.23 -10.34
C MET A 32 16.66 -1.17 -9.86
N SER A 33 17.75 -0.99 -10.61
CA SER A 33 18.70 0.09 -10.30
C SER A 33 18.15 1.47 -10.69
N ILE A 34 18.62 2.52 -10.03
CA ILE A 34 18.24 3.92 -10.35
C ILE A 34 18.59 4.24 -11.82
N ALA A 35 19.73 3.74 -12.32
CA ALA A 35 20.13 3.93 -13.70
C ALA A 35 19.16 3.28 -14.69
N GLU A 36 18.65 2.07 -14.40
CA GLU A 36 17.64 1.42 -15.23
C GLU A 36 16.32 2.20 -15.22
N ALA A 37 15.87 2.66 -14.05
CA ALA A 37 14.66 3.48 -13.94
C ALA A 37 14.76 4.78 -14.76
N ALA A 38 15.94 5.40 -14.81
CA ALA A 38 16.20 6.62 -15.58
C ALA A 38 16.48 6.39 -17.07
N SER A 39 16.81 5.17 -17.48
CA SER A 39 17.27 4.86 -18.84
C SER A 39 16.16 4.87 -19.90
N GLY A 40 14.89 4.80 -19.50
CA GLY A 40 13.78 4.57 -20.44
C GLY A 40 13.75 3.14 -21.01
N LYS A 41 14.43 2.17 -20.37
CA LYS A 41 14.45 0.74 -20.76
C LYS A 41 13.04 0.13 -20.78
N LEU A 42 12.20 0.48 -19.81
CA LEU A 42 10.79 0.08 -19.81
C LEU A 42 9.99 0.98 -20.75
N ALA A 43 9.07 0.37 -21.51
CA ALA A 43 8.15 1.08 -22.39
C ALA A 43 7.11 1.94 -21.64
N PHE A 44 7.14 1.93 -20.31
CA PHE A 44 6.23 2.63 -19.42
C PHE A 44 6.99 3.19 -18.22
N ASN A 45 6.36 4.11 -17.49
CA ASN A 45 6.93 4.67 -16.27
C ASN A 45 7.02 3.57 -15.18
N PRO A 46 8.22 3.26 -14.63
CA PRO A 46 8.36 2.25 -13.57
C PRO A 46 7.61 2.59 -12.27
N PHE A 47 7.20 3.85 -12.10
CA PHE A 47 6.43 4.35 -10.95
C PHE A 47 4.93 4.53 -11.24
N ASP A 48 4.45 4.11 -12.42
CA ASP A 48 3.02 4.04 -12.72
C ASP A 48 2.41 2.78 -12.08
N LEU A 49 1.56 2.96 -11.07
CA LEU A 49 0.91 1.88 -10.31
C LEU A 49 0.07 0.94 -11.18
N THR A 50 -0.38 1.39 -12.36
CA THR A 50 -1.16 0.55 -13.29
C THR A 50 -0.30 -0.45 -14.07
N LYS A 51 1.03 -0.39 -13.92
CA LYS A 51 1.99 -1.20 -14.67
C LYS A 51 2.77 -2.14 -13.75
N VAL A 52 2.91 -3.40 -14.16
CA VAL A 52 3.77 -4.40 -13.50
C VAL A 52 5.12 -4.49 -14.19
N TRP A 53 6.17 -4.78 -13.42
CA TRP A 53 7.49 -5.09 -13.98
C TRP A 53 7.52 -6.56 -14.42
N PRO A 54 7.79 -6.87 -15.71
CA PRO A 54 7.76 -8.25 -16.18
C PRO A 54 8.77 -9.13 -15.43
N HIS A 55 8.31 -10.27 -14.91
CA HIS A 55 9.18 -11.21 -14.17
C HIS A 55 10.34 -11.77 -15.04
N SER A 56 10.19 -11.77 -16.36
CA SER A 56 11.24 -12.16 -17.30
C SER A 56 12.42 -11.18 -17.33
N GLU A 57 12.17 -9.91 -16.98
CA GLU A 57 13.19 -8.85 -16.96
C GLU A 57 13.66 -8.56 -15.53
N TYR A 58 12.74 -8.59 -14.56
CA TYR A 58 13.00 -8.36 -13.14
C TYR A 58 12.48 -9.58 -12.35
N PRO A 59 13.27 -10.65 -12.23
CA PRO A 59 12.83 -11.86 -11.52
C PRO A 59 12.61 -11.58 -10.03
N LEU A 60 11.75 -12.40 -9.42
CA LEU A 60 11.50 -12.36 -7.98
C LEU A 60 12.74 -12.85 -7.22
N VAL A 61 13.24 -12.01 -6.32
CA VAL A 61 14.29 -12.36 -5.35
C VAL A 61 13.62 -12.67 -4.02
N GLU A 62 13.80 -13.89 -3.52
CA GLU A 62 13.26 -14.30 -2.21
C GLU A 62 14.01 -13.60 -1.07
N VAL A 63 13.26 -13.01 -0.15
CA VAL A 63 13.78 -12.23 0.99
C VAL A 63 13.44 -12.88 2.32
N GLY A 64 12.29 -13.55 2.42
CA GLY A 64 11.90 -14.20 3.66
C GLY A 64 10.51 -14.81 3.65
N LYS A 65 9.96 -15.00 4.85
CA LYS A 65 8.65 -15.62 5.08
C LYS A 65 7.85 -14.82 6.10
N PHE A 66 6.59 -14.58 5.80
CA PHE A 66 5.61 -14.01 6.71
C PHE A 66 4.67 -15.11 7.19
N VAL A 67 4.46 -15.22 8.51
CA VAL A 67 3.66 -16.28 9.12
C VAL A 67 2.63 -15.64 10.06
N LEU A 68 1.36 -15.97 9.86
CA LEU A 68 0.30 -15.74 10.82
C LEU A 68 0.09 -17.02 11.62
N ASN A 69 0.24 -16.94 12.94
CA ASN A 69 0.19 -18.07 13.88
C ASN A 69 -0.52 -17.73 15.19
N ARG A 70 -1.21 -16.59 15.27
CA ARG A 70 -1.91 -16.15 16.48
C ARG A 70 -3.10 -15.27 16.13
N ASN A 71 -4.26 -15.62 16.69
CA ASN A 71 -5.47 -14.81 16.60
C ASN A 71 -5.41 -13.59 17.55
N PRO A 72 -6.16 -12.51 17.26
CA PRO A 72 -6.30 -11.40 18.19
C PRO A 72 -7.02 -11.83 19.47
N GLU A 73 -6.64 -11.29 20.62
CA GLU A 73 -7.29 -11.56 21.91
C GLU A 73 -8.58 -10.76 22.04
N ASN A 74 -8.57 -9.53 21.51
CA ASN A 74 -9.73 -8.67 21.43
C ASN A 74 -9.83 -8.04 20.04
N TYR A 75 -10.85 -8.43 19.28
CA TYR A 75 -11.02 -7.93 17.91
C TYR A 75 -11.08 -6.39 17.83
N HIS A 76 -11.74 -5.71 18.77
CA HIS A 76 -11.80 -4.24 18.73
C HIS A 76 -10.43 -3.62 19.02
N GLY A 77 -9.73 -4.07 20.06
CA GLY A 77 -8.43 -3.55 20.47
C GLY A 77 -7.30 -3.88 19.48
N ASP A 78 -7.30 -5.09 18.93
CA ASP A 78 -6.19 -5.62 18.12
C ASP A 78 -6.43 -5.53 16.61
N VAL A 79 -7.67 -5.33 16.16
CA VAL A 79 -8.00 -5.24 14.72
C VAL A 79 -8.63 -3.89 14.39
N GLU A 80 -9.75 -3.54 15.02
CA GLU A 80 -10.47 -2.31 14.67
C GLU A 80 -9.66 -1.04 15.01
N GLN A 81 -8.88 -1.05 16.09
CA GLN A 81 -8.05 0.10 16.47
C GLN A 81 -6.69 0.15 15.77
N THR A 82 -6.33 -0.86 14.97
CA THR A 82 -5.05 -0.90 14.26
C THR A 82 -4.94 0.21 13.22
N ALA A 83 -3.74 0.78 13.09
CA ALA A 83 -3.46 1.98 12.32
C ALA A 83 -2.25 1.78 11.38
N PHE A 84 -2.45 1.04 10.28
CA PHE A 84 -1.45 0.89 9.22
C PHE A 84 -1.32 2.17 8.41
N ASN A 85 -0.11 2.67 8.19
CA ASN A 85 0.15 3.79 7.27
C ASN A 85 1.41 3.49 6.45
N PRO A 86 1.35 3.49 5.10
CA PRO A 86 2.51 3.26 4.24
C PRO A 86 3.66 4.27 4.47
N GLY A 87 3.36 5.46 5.00
CA GLY A 87 4.36 6.46 5.40
C GLY A 87 5.13 6.14 6.69
N SER A 88 4.86 5.00 7.35
CA SER A 88 5.58 4.58 8.56
C SER A 88 6.80 3.75 8.18
N TYR A 89 7.80 4.39 7.58
CA TYR A 89 9.03 3.74 7.14
C TYR A 89 10.02 3.51 8.28
N VAL A 90 10.98 2.62 8.04
CA VAL A 90 12.18 2.42 8.87
C VAL A 90 13.41 2.75 8.05
N ASP A 91 14.53 3.01 8.72
CA ASP A 91 15.81 3.29 8.05
C ASP A 91 16.13 2.22 7.01
N GLY A 92 16.46 2.66 5.80
CA GLY A 92 16.72 1.78 4.65
C GLY A 92 15.54 1.60 3.69
N ILE A 93 14.34 2.10 4.01
CA ILE A 93 13.16 2.07 3.14
C ILE A 93 12.65 3.48 2.91
N GLU A 94 12.48 3.87 1.64
CA GLU A 94 12.03 5.21 1.23
C GLU A 94 10.93 5.11 0.18
N PRO A 95 10.04 6.13 0.08
CA PRO A 95 9.01 6.15 -0.95
C PRO A 95 9.60 6.37 -2.34
N SER A 96 8.95 5.79 -3.34
CA SER A 96 9.20 6.12 -4.75
C SER A 96 8.49 7.43 -5.13
N PRO A 97 8.75 7.98 -6.34
CA PRO A 97 8.00 9.12 -6.89
C PRO A 97 6.55 8.81 -7.32
N ASP A 98 6.00 7.62 -7.00
CA ASP A 98 4.59 7.30 -7.27
C ASP A 98 3.67 8.27 -6.50
N LEU A 99 2.89 9.04 -7.25
CA LEU A 99 1.99 10.05 -6.68
C LEU A 99 0.96 9.44 -5.74
N LEU A 100 0.40 8.26 -6.06
CA LEU A 100 -0.59 7.62 -5.21
C LEU A 100 0.04 7.16 -3.89
N LEU A 101 1.24 6.58 -3.91
CA LEU A 101 1.96 6.19 -2.69
C LEU A 101 2.22 7.40 -1.77
N ASN A 102 2.68 8.51 -2.35
CA ASN A 102 2.96 9.73 -1.59
C ASN A 102 1.70 10.30 -0.94
N TRP A 103 0.59 10.39 -1.68
CA TRP A 103 -0.69 10.83 -1.12
C TRP A 103 -1.25 9.87 -0.08
N ARG A 104 -1.11 8.55 -0.27
CA ARG A 104 -1.52 7.55 0.74
C ARG A 104 -0.74 7.71 2.03
N SER A 105 0.55 8.01 1.97
CA SER A 105 1.37 8.24 3.18
C SER A 105 0.81 9.38 4.05
N PHE A 106 0.26 10.41 3.41
CA PHE A 106 -0.44 11.51 4.09
C PHE A 106 -1.85 11.11 4.57
N PHE A 107 -2.73 10.69 3.65
CA PHE A 107 -4.15 10.49 3.95
C PHE A 107 -4.43 9.41 4.99
N TYR A 108 -3.60 8.36 5.06
CA TYR A 108 -3.78 7.33 6.08
C TYR A 108 -3.59 7.91 7.48
N ARG A 109 -2.64 8.82 7.69
CA ARG A 109 -2.43 9.45 9.00
C ARG A 109 -3.60 10.35 9.38
N ASP A 110 -4.05 11.17 8.43
CA ASP A 110 -5.18 12.07 8.62
C ASP A 110 -6.45 11.31 9.02
N ALA A 111 -6.79 10.27 8.25
CA ALA A 111 -7.93 9.41 8.53
C ALA A 111 -7.83 8.72 9.90
N GLN A 112 -6.64 8.29 10.32
CA GLN A 112 -6.42 7.67 11.63
C GLN A 112 -6.66 8.64 12.78
N TYR A 113 -6.16 9.87 12.67
CA TYR A 113 -6.37 10.89 13.70
C TYR A 113 -7.86 11.20 13.90
N HIS A 114 -8.62 11.27 12.80
CA HIS A 114 -10.06 11.44 12.87
C HIS A 114 -10.77 10.19 13.43
N ARG A 115 -10.51 9.01 12.85
CA ARG A 115 -11.19 7.74 13.20
C ARG A 115 -10.96 7.33 14.65
N LEU A 116 -9.75 7.53 15.17
CA LEU A 116 -9.36 7.21 16.54
C LEU A 116 -9.47 8.42 17.48
N ALA A 117 -9.94 9.56 16.97
CA ALA A 117 -10.16 10.82 17.69
C ALA A 117 -8.96 11.32 18.51
N SER A 118 -7.74 10.97 18.10
CA SER A 118 -6.52 11.26 18.85
C SER A 118 -5.30 11.35 17.95
N ALA A 119 -4.36 12.24 18.28
CA ALA A 119 -3.02 12.23 17.71
C ALA A 119 -2.09 11.21 18.42
N ASN A 120 -2.52 10.67 19.57
CA ASN A 120 -1.78 9.72 20.40
C ASN A 120 -2.03 8.26 20.02
N ILE A 121 -2.34 7.96 18.75
CA ILE A 121 -2.69 6.62 18.25
C ILE A 121 -1.62 5.54 18.53
N HIS A 122 -0.36 5.97 18.64
CA HIS A 122 0.79 5.12 18.98
C HIS A 122 0.72 4.57 20.42
N GLN A 123 -0.11 5.15 21.30
CA GLN A 123 -0.29 4.69 22.68
C GLN A 123 -1.32 3.56 22.77
N ILE A 124 -2.09 3.32 21.71
CA ILE A 124 -2.93 2.13 21.62
C ILE A 124 -2.01 0.90 21.50
N PRO A 125 -2.16 -0.14 22.34
CA PRO A 125 -1.19 -1.23 22.42
C PRO A 125 -0.80 -1.86 21.08
N VAL A 126 -1.76 -2.12 20.19
CA VAL A 126 -1.50 -2.73 18.87
C VAL A 126 -0.68 -1.84 17.92
N ASN A 127 -0.71 -0.52 18.12
CA ASN A 127 0.00 0.46 17.30
C ASN A 127 1.32 0.91 17.94
N CYS A 128 1.63 0.44 19.15
CA CYS A 128 2.79 0.87 19.90
C CYS A 128 4.08 0.35 19.24
N PRO A 129 5.05 1.21 18.92
CA PRO A 129 6.35 0.78 18.41
C PRO A 129 7.21 0.25 19.56
N PHE A 130 6.80 -0.83 20.21
CA PHE A 130 7.35 -1.33 21.48
C PHE A 130 8.83 -1.75 21.42
N LEU A 131 9.40 -1.91 20.21
CA LEU A 131 10.82 -2.20 19.97
C LEU A 131 11.64 -0.98 19.54
N ALA A 132 11.01 0.20 19.38
CA ALA A 132 11.73 1.39 18.95
C ALA A 132 12.63 1.92 20.07
N LYS A 133 13.89 2.21 19.72
CA LYS A 133 14.89 2.76 20.64
C LYS A 133 14.54 4.19 21.10
N TYR A 134 13.92 4.97 20.21
CA TYR A 134 13.51 6.35 20.47
C TYR A 134 12.08 6.55 19.98
N TYR A 135 11.31 7.29 20.77
CA TYR A 135 9.97 7.72 20.43
C TYR A 135 9.87 9.23 20.62
N SER A 136 9.13 9.91 19.73
CA SER A 136 9.16 11.37 19.49
C SER A 136 9.26 12.21 20.79
N PRO A 137 10.44 12.79 21.09
CA PRO A 137 10.66 13.53 22.33
C PRO A 137 9.97 14.90 22.33
N ALA A 138 9.51 15.42 21.18
CA ALA A 138 8.89 16.74 21.07
C ALA A 138 7.35 16.71 21.04
N SER A 139 6.73 15.56 20.75
CA SER A 139 5.27 15.44 20.73
C SER A 139 4.71 15.31 22.16
N ARG A 140 3.94 16.32 22.58
CA ARG A 140 3.29 16.41 23.89
C ARG A 140 1.77 16.57 23.74
N ASP A 141 1.06 16.30 24.84
CA ASP A 141 -0.37 16.54 25.01
C ASP A 141 -1.24 15.79 24.00
N GLY A 142 -2.36 16.38 23.59
CA GLY A 142 -3.35 15.79 22.69
C GLY A 142 -4.42 14.96 23.42
N ASN A 143 -5.51 14.68 22.71
CA ASN A 143 -6.63 13.90 23.25
C ASN A 143 -6.18 12.49 23.65
N ILE A 144 -6.72 11.98 24.76
CA ILE A 144 -6.53 10.60 25.22
C ILE A 144 -5.03 10.26 25.35
N ARG A 145 -4.26 11.18 25.96
CA ARG A 145 -2.88 10.93 26.38
C ARG A 145 -2.91 10.08 27.66
N ILE A 146 -2.26 8.92 27.65
CA ILE A 146 -2.34 7.94 28.75
C ILE A 146 -0.98 7.60 29.40
N ASP A 147 0.12 8.14 28.88
CA ASP A 147 1.46 7.99 29.47
C ASP A 147 1.82 9.18 30.39
N SER A 148 3.09 9.29 30.78
CA SER A 148 3.61 10.41 31.59
C SER A 148 3.78 11.74 30.83
N ASN A 149 3.37 11.80 29.55
CA ASN A 149 3.53 12.96 28.67
C ASN A 149 4.96 13.52 28.62
N GLY A 150 5.97 12.64 28.69
CA GLY A 150 7.38 13.05 28.73
C GLY A 150 7.83 13.74 30.02
N GLY A 151 7.00 13.77 31.07
CA GLY A 151 7.37 14.26 32.40
C GLY A 151 8.02 15.64 32.40
N LEU A 152 9.23 15.73 32.95
CA LEU A 152 10.02 16.97 33.03
C LEU A 152 10.99 17.16 31.84
N ASP A 153 10.93 16.28 30.83
CA ASP A 153 11.81 16.37 29.67
C ASP A 153 11.49 17.60 28.83
N THR A 154 12.53 18.15 28.20
CA THR A 154 12.40 19.36 27.39
C THR A 154 11.58 19.07 26.13
N HIS A 155 10.59 19.92 25.83
CA HIS A 155 9.65 19.74 24.72
C HIS A 155 10.07 20.46 23.42
N TYR A 156 11.25 21.06 23.37
CA TYR A 156 11.79 21.76 22.20
C TYR A 156 13.24 21.35 21.93
N GLN A 157 13.69 21.43 20.68
CA GLN A 157 15.07 21.17 20.30
C GLN A 157 15.55 22.20 19.26
N PRO A 158 16.84 22.61 19.27
CA PRO A 158 17.87 22.22 20.24
C PRO A 158 17.68 22.88 21.62
N HIS A 159 18.18 22.25 22.68
CA HIS A 159 18.13 22.78 24.05
C HIS A 159 19.47 22.61 24.79
N SER A 160 19.72 23.41 25.83
CA SER A 160 20.98 23.41 26.59
C SER A 160 20.95 22.60 27.90
N TYR A 161 19.81 21.97 28.25
CA TYR A 161 19.67 21.17 29.46
C TYR A 161 20.44 19.85 29.37
N LYS A 162 21.45 19.68 30.25
CA LYS A 162 22.31 18.47 30.31
C LYS A 162 21.58 17.22 30.82
N SER A 163 20.45 17.39 31.49
CA SER A 163 19.70 16.32 32.18
C SER A 163 18.50 15.79 31.40
N SER A 164 18.22 16.33 30.21
CA SER A 164 17.10 15.91 29.36
C SER A 164 17.64 14.92 28.32
N PRO A 165 17.34 13.61 28.45
CA PRO A 165 17.77 12.59 27.50
C PRO A 165 16.94 12.69 26.20
N GLY A 166 17.15 13.75 25.44
CA GLY A 166 16.68 13.84 24.05
C GLY A 166 17.72 13.26 23.10
N PRO A 167 17.35 12.72 21.94
CA PRO A 167 18.29 12.47 20.86
C PRO A 167 19.02 13.78 20.56
N ASN A 168 20.35 13.73 20.59
CA ASN A 168 21.17 14.85 20.17
C ASN A 168 21.14 14.87 18.64
N LEU A 169 20.18 15.58 18.04
CA LEU A 169 20.03 15.69 16.59
C LEU A 169 21.32 16.20 15.88
N ALA A 170 22.25 16.81 16.62
CA ALA A 170 23.56 17.19 16.09
C ALA A 170 24.58 16.03 15.99
N GLN A 171 24.35 14.91 16.70
CA GLN A 171 25.22 13.72 16.71
C GLN A 171 24.58 12.50 16.04
N ASP A 172 23.26 12.31 16.19
CA ASP A 172 22.50 11.30 15.44
C ASP A 172 22.11 11.88 14.07
N GLN A 173 23.09 11.99 13.17
CA GLN A 173 22.79 12.25 11.77
C GLN A 173 22.02 11.04 11.25
N SER A 174 20.74 11.23 10.89
CA SER A 174 20.05 10.26 10.05
C SER A 174 20.93 9.98 8.83
N PRO A 175 21.08 8.71 8.41
CA PRO A 175 21.81 8.40 7.19
C PRO A 175 21.25 9.28 6.07
N GLN A 176 22.15 9.76 5.20
CA GLN A 176 21.75 10.52 4.02
C GLN A 176 20.63 9.75 3.31
N PRO A 177 19.57 10.44 2.85
CA PRO A 177 18.48 9.75 2.18
C PRO A 177 19.06 8.91 1.03
N LEU A 178 18.63 7.65 0.94
CA LEU A 178 19.06 6.70 -0.09
C LEU A 178 18.84 7.28 -1.48
N MET A 179 17.76 8.05 -1.64
CA MET A 179 17.55 8.89 -2.80
C MET A 179 17.77 10.36 -2.43
N PRO A 180 18.88 10.96 -2.89
CA PRO A 180 19.04 12.38 -2.73
C PRO A 180 18.01 13.07 -3.63
N TRP A 181 17.06 13.79 -2.99
CA TRP A 181 16.07 14.64 -3.64
C TRP A 181 16.78 15.84 -4.31
N HIS A 182 17.58 15.58 -5.35
CA HIS A 182 18.50 16.55 -5.96
C HIS A 182 17.82 17.58 -6.86
N GLN A 183 16.49 17.66 -6.88
CA GLN A 183 15.78 18.65 -7.65
C GLN A 183 14.49 19.04 -6.92
N PRO A 184 14.35 20.28 -6.44
CA PRO A 184 13.02 20.87 -6.30
C PRO A 184 12.47 21.06 -7.71
N VAL A 185 11.89 20.00 -8.28
CA VAL A 185 11.14 20.15 -9.52
C VAL A 185 9.83 20.84 -9.14
N ILE A 186 9.81 22.17 -9.16
CA ILE A 186 8.56 22.92 -9.27
C ILE A 186 8.05 22.69 -10.69
N SER A 187 7.45 21.52 -10.91
CA SER A 187 6.74 21.19 -12.12
C SER A 187 5.26 21.16 -11.78
N ARG A 188 4.51 22.13 -12.30
CA ARG A 188 3.14 21.86 -12.68
C ARG A 188 3.21 21.18 -14.04
N SER A 189 3.45 19.88 -14.04
CA SER A 189 3.06 19.06 -15.18
C SER A 189 1.55 19.24 -15.28
N SER A 190 1.03 19.67 -16.43
CA SER A 190 -0.40 19.59 -16.67
C SER A 190 -0.84 18.16 -16.30
N PRO A 191 -2.02 17.95 -15.70
CA PRO A 191 -2.67 16.64 -15.68
C PRO A 191 -3.03 16.29 -17.13
N PHE A 192 -2.03 16.17 -18.01
CA PHE A 192 -2.21 15.59 -19.32
C PHE A 192 -2.72 14.19 -19.04
N LEU A 193 -3.98 13.96 -19.39
CA LEU A 193 -4.56 12.63 -19.47
C LEU A 193 -3.52 11.74 -20.14
N HIS A 194 -2.88 10.89 -19.33
CA HIS A 194 -2.17 9.74 -19.87
C HIS A 194 -3.14 8.64 -20.27
N GLU A 195 -4.42 8.82 -19.91
CA GLU A 195 -5.54 7.94 -20.27
C GLU A 195 -5.71 7.88 -21.79
N GLU A 196 -5.94 6.66 -22.29
CA GLU A 196 -6.24 6.31 -23.69
C GLU A 196 -5.03 6.17 -24.64
N LYS A 197 -3.80 6.03 -24.13
CA LYS A 197 -2.70 5.57 -25.00
C LYS A 197 -2.89 4.08 -25.29
N GLU A 198 -2.55 3.63 -26.50
CA GLU A 198 -2.55 2.19 -26.82
C GLU A 198 -1.73 1.36 -25.81
N SER A 199 -0.67 1.96 -25.25
CA SER A 199 0.19 1.35 -24.23
C SER A 199 -0.53 1.00 -22.92
N ASP A 200 -1.67 1.63 -22.61
CA ASP A 200 -2.43 1.30 -21.40
C ASP A 200 -3.13 -0.06 -21.50
N TYR A 201 -3.41 -0.51 -22.72
CA TYR A 201 -4.02 -1.81 -22.95
C TYR A 201 -3.00 -2.94 -23.02
N ASP A 202 -1.70 -2.65 -23.17
CA ASP A 202 -0.69 -3.68 -23.49
C ASP A 202 -0.54 -4.74 -22.41
N GLN A 203 -0.49 -4.35 -21.13
CA GLN A 203 -0.30 -5.30 -20.04
C GLN A 203 -1.56 -6.13 -19.77
N VAL A 204 -2.73 -5.50 -19.81
CA VAL A 204 -4.01 -6.21 -19.66
C VAL A 204 -4.29 -7.11 -20.87
N ARG A 205 -3.88 -6.70 -22.08
CA ARG A 205 -3.91 -7.55 -23.28
C ARG A 205 -3.03 -8.77 -23.09
N LYS A 206 -1.80 -8.62 -22.60
CA LYS A 206 -0.92 -9.76 -22.26
C LYS A 206 -1.54 -10.67 -21.20
N LEU A 207 -2.17 -10.09 -20.16
CA LEU A 207 -2.87 -10.86 -19.13
C LEU A 207 -3.98 -11.74 -19.75
N VAL A 208 -4.86 -11.14 -20.56
CA VAL A 208 -5.99 -11.86 -21.18
C VAL A 208 -5.53 -12.84 -22.26
N THR A 209 -4.56 -12.48 -23.09
CA THR A 209 -4.16 -13.29 -24.25
C THR A 209 -3.14 -14.39 -23.91
N GLN A 210 -2.18 -14.10 -23.02
CA GLN A 210 -1.00 -14.95 -22.78
C GLN A 210 -0.98 -15.61 -21.39
N VAL A 211 -1.55 -14.97 -20.35
CA VAL A 211 -1.42 -15.45 -18.96
C VAL A 211 -2.65 -16.24 -18.52
N MET A 212 -3.85 -15.77 -18.85
CA MET A 212 -5.09 -16.41 -18.42
C MET A 212 -5.32 -17.75 -19.13
N LYS A 213 -5.58 -18.79 -18.33
CA LYS A 213 -6.05 -20.10 -18.81
C LYS A 213 -7.48 -19.98 -19.38
N PRO A 214 -7.93 -20.90 -20.26
CA PRO A 214 -9.26 -20.85 -20.86
C PRO A 214 -10.41 -20.67 -19.85
N GLU A 215 -10.40 -21.44 -18.77
CA GLU A 215 -11.39 -21.32 -17.68
C GLU A 215 -11.36 -19.94 -16.99
N GLY A 216 -10.17 -19.36 -16.83
CA GLY A 216 -10.01 -18.01 -16.28
C GLY A 216 -10.59 -16.95 -17.20
N LYS A 217 -10.43 -17.10 -18.52
CA LYS A 217 -11.05 -16.21 -19.52
C LYS A 217 -12.56 -16.32 -19.51
N GLU A 218 -13.10 -17.54 -19.51
CA GLU A 218 -14.55 -17.78 -19.43
C GLU A 218 -15.16 -17.15 -18.18
N ASN A 219 -14.52 -17.34 -17.02
CA ASN A 219 -14.95 -16.71 -15.78
C ASN A 219 -14.87 -15.19 -15.83
N LEU A 220 -13.80 -14.62 -16.40
CA LEU A 220 -13.68 -13.18 -16.60
C LEU A 220 -14.85 -12.66 -17.44
N TYR A 221 -15.12 -13.27 -18.59
CA TYR A 221 -16.15 -12.82 -19.52
C TYR A 221 -17.54 -12.91 -18.89
N ARG A 222 -17.84 -14.05 -18.26
CA ARG A 222 -19.10 -14.29 -17.56
C ARG A 222 -19.31 -13.30 -16.42
N ASN A 223 -18.31 -13.07 -15.58
CA ASN A 223 -18.42 -12.15 -14.43
C ASN A 223 -18.63 -10.70 -14.90
N THR A 224 -17.91 -10.29 -15.95
CA THR A 224 -18.08 -8.97 -16.58
C THR A 224 -19.48 -8.83 -17.17
N GLY A 225 -19.96 -9.81 -17.93
CA GLY A 225 -21.32 -9.81 -18.50
C GLY A 225 -22.42 -9.78 -17.46
N LEU A 226 -22.30 -10.56 -16.37
CA LEU A 226 -23.23 -10.54 -15.24
C LEU A 226 -23.30 -9.15 -14.59
N THR A 227 -22.16 -8.48 -14.43
CA THR A 227 -22.11 -7.13 -13.85
C THR A 227 -22.69 -6.09 -14.80
N LEU A 228 -22.36 -6.16 -16.10
CA LEU A 228 -22.88 -5.23 -17.11
C LEU A 228 -24.40 -5.34 -17.29
N LYS A 229 -25.01 -6.50 -17.07
CA LYS A 229 -26.48 -6.68 -17.07
C LYS A 229 -27.20 -5.83 -16.03
N LEU A 230 -26.50 -5.39 -14.97
CA LEU A 230 -27.07 -4.48 -13.97
C LEU A 230 -27.09 -3.02 -14.46
N CYS A 231 -26.34 -2.70 -15.51
CA CYS A 231 -26.35 -1.37 -16.12
C CYS A 231 -27.58 -1.22 -17.03
N THR A 232 -28.38 -0.18 -16.80
CA THR A 232 -29.59 0.08 -17.59
C THR A 232 -29.33 1.00 -18.80
N GLN A 233 -28.19 1.66 -18.84
CA GLN A 233 -27.82 2.66 -19.86
C GLN A 233 -27.06 1.99 -21.02
N PRO A 234 -27.65 1.85 -22.23
CA PRO A 234 -27.01 1.15 -23.34
C PRO A 234 -25.69 1.80 -23.79
N THR A 235 -25.58 3.13 -23.68
CA THR A 235 -24.35 3.87 -24.02
C THR A 235 -23.18 3.48 -23.12
N ILE A 236 -23.43 3.26 -21.83
CA ILE A 236 -22.37 2.86 -20.88
C ILE A 236 -21.89 1.45 -21.22
N ILE A 237 -22.82 0.52 -21.48
CA ILE A 237 -22.49 -0.85 -21.89
C ILE A 237 -21.66 -0.83 -23.18
N ARG A 238 -22.09 -0.08 -24.20
CA ARG A 238 -21.37 0.04 -25.47
C ARG A 238 -19.95 0.59 -25.28
N ASN A 239 -19.80 1.67 -24.51
CA ASN A 239 -18.50 2.28 -24.28
C ASN A 239 -17.57 1.33 -23.52
N TYR A 240 -18.09 0.62 -22.52
CA TYR A 240 -17.31 -0.39 -21.79
C TYR A 240 -16.86 -1.54 -22.69
N LEU A 241 -17.76 -2.07 -23.53
CA LEU A 241 -17.40 -3.12 -24.50
C LEU A 241 -16.36 -2.64 -25.51
N ALA A 242 -16.39 -1.36 -25.90
CA ALA A 242 -15.35 -0.79 -26.77
C ALA A 242 -13.97 -0.80 -26.09
N GLN A 243 -13.90 -0.55 -24.78
CA GLN A 243 -12.68 -0.67 -23.99
C GLN A 243 -12.18 -2.12 -23.92
N CYS A 244 -13.09 -3.08 -23.68
CA CYS A 244 -12.76 -4.51 -23.72
C CYS A 244 -12.25 -4.94 -25.11
N TYR A 245 -12.84 -4.40 -26.18
CA TYR A 245 -12.40 -4.69 -27.55
C TYR A 245 -11.00 -4.14 -27.83
N ALA A 246 -10.68 -2.94 -27.31
CA ALA A 246 -9.34 -2.37 -27.39
C ALA A 246 -8.29 -3.23 -26.67
N ILE A 247 -8.67 -3.93 -25.60
CA ILE A 247 -7.81 -4.94 -24.94
C ILE A 247 -7.62 -6.13 -25.89
N ALA A 248 -8.71 -6.81 -26.25
CA ALA A 248 -8.70 -7.95 -27.15
C ALA A 248 -10.12 -8.16 -27.73
N PRO A 249 -10.30 -8.32 -29.07
CA PRO A 249 -11.61 -8.53 -29.67
C PRO A 249 -12.38 -9.69 -29.03
N GLU A 250 -11.71 -10.80 -28.75
CA GLU A 250 -12.31 -11.98 -28.12
C GLU A 250 -12.83 -11.70 -26.70
N TYR A 251 -12.30 -10.69 -26.01
CA TYR A 251 -12.82 -10.29 -24.69
C TYR A 251 -14.18 -9.62 -24.83
N ALA A 252 -14.33 -8.65 -25.73
CA ALA A 252 -15.63 -8.01 -25.95
C ALA A 252 -16.67 -9.01 -26.48
N GLU A 253 -16.27 -9.88 -27.41
CA GLU A 253 -17.14 -10.92 -27.97
C GLU A 253 -17.57 -11.95 -26.92
N GLY A 254 -16.66 -12.37 -26.03
CA GLY A 254 -16.97 -13.35 -24.98
C GLY A 254 -17.93 -12.84 -23.90
N ILE A 255 -18.10 -11.53 -23.76
CA ILE A 255 -19.03 -10.90 -22.80
C ILE A 255 -20.49 -10.94 -23.30
N LEU A 256 -20.69 -10.88 -24.62
CA LEU A 256 -22.00 -10.82 -25.29
C LEU A 256 -22.71 -12.17 -25.31
#